data_AF-A0A0R2BKI6-F1
#
_entry.id   AF-A0A0R2BKI6-F1
#
_cell.length_a   1.000
_cell.length_b   1.000
_cell.length_c   1.000
_cell.angle_alpha   90.00
_cell.angle_beta   90.00
_cell.angle_gamma   90.00
#
_symmetry.space_group_name_H-M   'P 1'
#
loop_
_entity.id
_entity.type
_entity.pdbx_description
1 polymer ?
#
loop_
_entity_poly.entity_id
_entity_poly.type
_entity_poly.pdbx_seq_one_letter_code
_entity_poly.pdbx_strand_id
1 'polypeptide(L)'
;MHDHQSPKKLLWYNLTLIGFVSIWGLGNVVNNFAEEGLVVVISWLIIMALYFIPYALMVGQLGSTFNADSGGVSSWIKEVANKRLAYLAAWTYWVVNVTYLAQKSQSILIAGSWLFKGNGDFVNETSSTIVQLLCLVVFLVFLYLASRGITTINRIGTIAGLSMLVMSILFIFLGLSAPALTGAKFATANMNQISTYIPKFDFKYFTTISMLIFAVGGSDKLSPYVNKMKKPAKDFPKGLIVLAMLVVVSALMGSFAMGMIFDAQHIPADLMANGAYVAFQRLGQYYHLGNLLMIIYALANALATIAALAVSIDAPLRILLDDADPQFVPNKLRQKNQNGVPINGYKLTGVLVSVIILIPAIGISGTNNLYNWLLNLNSVVMPLRFLWVFLAFMLLNKHLNKFKSEYVFVRNPKIGFLIGLWCFVFTAFACILGMVPKMSFAADPAGWWFQLILNIATPIFLIGLGFILPALARRKNEQLISK
;
A
#
# COMPACT_ATOMS: atom_id res chain seq x y z
N MET A 1 36.43 7.15 -22.13
CA MET A 1 35.08 7.39 -22.67
C MET A 1 34.15 6.37 -22.06
N HIS A 2 33.44 6.72 -20.99
CA HIS A 2 32.39 5.86 -20.44
C HIS A 2 31.17 6.02 -21.33
N ASP A 3 30.84 4.95 -22.05
CA ASP A 3 29.66 4.84 -22.88
C ASP A 3 28.42 4.98 -21.98
N HIS A 4 27.90 6.20 -21.85
CA HIS A 4 26.61 6.45 -21.24
C HIS A 4 25.54 5.87 -22.17
N GLN A 5 25.32 4.56 -22.08
CA GLN A 5 24.14 3.94 -22.66
C GLN A 5 22.93 4.73 -22.18
N SER A 6 22.27 5.40 -23.13
CA SER A 6 21.00 6.08 -22.88
C SER A 6 20.08 5.07 -22.17
N PRO A 7 19.51 5.39 -20.99
CA PRO A 7 18.68 4.43 -20.28
C PRO A 7 17.57 3.95 -21.21
N LYS A 8 17.46 2.62 -21.39
CA LYS A 8 16.45 2.01 -22.28
C LYS A 8 15.09 2.60 -21.94
N LYS A 9 14.51 3.36 -22.88
CA LYS A 9 13.21 4.00 -22.68
C LYS A 9 12.14 2.92 -22.50
N LEU A 10 11.31 3.08 -21.47
CA LEU A 10 10.26 2.15 -21.10
C LEU A 10 9.10 2.22 -22.10
N LEU A 11 8.55 1.05 -22.43
CA LEU A 11 7.33 0.91 -23.24
C LEU A 11 6.12 0.78 -22.31
N TRP A 12 4.92 1.07 -22.83
CA TRP A 12 3.67 1.07 -22.04
C TRP A 12 3.41 -0.27 -21.33
N TYR A 13 3.79 -1.40 -21.94
CA TYR A 13 3.61 -2.72 -21.32
C TYR A 13 4.61 -2.98 -20.18
N ASN A 14 5.84 -2.44 -20.24
CA ASN A 14 6.79 -2.52 -19.13
C ASN A 14 6.24 -1.76 -17.91
N LEU A 15 5.70 -0.56 -18.14
CA LEU A 15 5.04 0.22 -17.09
C LEU A 15 3.83 -0.53 -16.51
N THR A 16 3.02 -1.13 -17.38
CA THR A 16 1.86 -1.94 -16.97
C THR A 16 2.26 -3.07 -16.05
N LEU A 17 3.31 -3.84 -16.41
CA LEU A 17 3.80 -4.95 -15.59
C LEU A 17 4.41 -4.47 -14.27
N ILE A 18 5.24 -3.41 -14.30
CA ILE A 18 5.80 -2.80 -13.09
C ILE A 18 4.68 -2.32 -12.17
N GLY A 19 3.66 -1.65 -12.73
CA GLY A 19 2.48 -1.21 -12.04
C GLY A 19 1.69 -2.36 -11.42
N PHE A 20 1.50 -3.43 -12.19
CA PHE A 20 0.72 -4.57 -11.74
C PHE A 20 1.40 -5.27 -10.56
N VAL A 21 2.72 -5.50 -10.63
CA VAL A 21 3.52 -6.04 -9.51
C VAL A 21 3.51 -5.11 -8.29
N SER A 22 3.41 -3.80 -8.50
CA SER A 22 3.51 -2.80 -7.41
C SER A 22 2.18 -2.55 -6.69
N ILE A 23 1.05 -2.71 -7.38
CA ILE A 23 -0.29 -2.43 -6.86
C ILE A 23 -0.98 -3.74 -6.44
N TRP A 24 -0.84 -4.79 -7.25
CA TRP A 24 -1.56 -6.03 -7.06
C TRP A 24 -0.68 -7.12 -6.46
N GLY A 25 -1.25 -7.86 -5.51
CA GLY A 25 -0.67 -9.08 -4.98
C GLY A 25 -1.73 -9.92 -4.27
N LEU A 26 -1.46 -11.20 -4.09
CA LEU A 26 -2.41 -12.15 -3.48
C LEU A 26 -2.94 -11.69 -2.12
N GLY A 27 -2.10 -11.01 -1.31
CA GLY A 27 -2.51 -10.47 -0.02
C GLY A 27 -3.69 -9.51 -0.11
N ASN A 28 -3.84 -8.75 -1.20
CA ASN A 28 -4.99 -7.86 -1.39
C ASN A 28 -6.30 -8.65 -1.48
N VAL A 29 -6.29 -9.76 -2.20
CA VAL A 29 -7.46 -10.63 -2.36
C VAL A 29 -7.77 -11.34 -1.04
N VAL A 30 -6.74 -11.92 -0.40
CA VAL A 30 -6.89 -12.65 0.86
C VAL A 30 -7.45 -11.74 1.96
N ASN A 31 -6.88 -10.54 2.12
CA ASN A 31 -7.29 -9.62 3.18
C ASN A 31 -8.71 -9.11 3.00
N ASN A 32 -9.12 -8.76 1.77
CA ASN A 32 -10.48 -8.29 1.52
C ASN A 32 -11.50 -9.44 1.58
N PHE A 33 -11.11 -10.67 1.17
CA PHE A 33 -11.94 -11.86 1.41
C PHE A 33 -12.09 -12.16 2.90
N ALA A 34 -11.05 -11.95 3.71
CA ALA A 34 -11.13 -12.12 5.17
C ALA A 34 -12.10 -11.13 5.84
N GLU A 35 -12.34 -9.96 5.23
CA GLU A 35 -13.27 -8.95 5.73
C GLU A 35 -14.72 -9.23 5.34
N GLU A 36 -14.94 -9.56 4.07
CA GLU A 36 -16.29 -9.55 3.47
C GLU A 36 -16.74 -10.93 2.96
N GLY A 37 -15.87 -11.94 2.97
CA GLY A 37 -16.12 -13.23 2.32
C GLY A 37 -16.34 -13.05 0.82
N LEU A 38 -17.34 -13.74 0.26
CA LEU A 38 -17.65 -13.67 -1.18
C LEU A 38 -18.32 -12.37 -1.63
N VAL A 39 -18.89 -11.60 -0.69
CA VAL A 39 -19.46 -10.28 -0.99
C VAL A 39 -18.43 -9.36 -1.63
N VAL A 40 -17.15 -9.55 -1.30
CA VAL A 40 -16.01 -8.81 -1.84
C VAL A 40 -15.97 -8.77 -3.37
N VAL A 41 -16.54 -9.76 -4.07
CA VAL A 41 -16.58 -9.79 -5.54
C VAL A 41 -17.40 -8.62 -6.08
N ILE A 42 -18.57 -8.34 -5.50
CA ILE A 42 -19.40 -7.19 -5.89
C ILE A 42 -18.77 -5.89 -5.39
N SER A 43 -18.19 -5.90 -4.18
CA SER A 43 -17.46 -4.74 -3.65
C SER A 43 -16.31 -4.34 -4.57
N TRP A 44 -15.59 -5.31 -5.13
CA TRP A 44 -14.58 -5.07 -6.14
C TRP A 44 -15.17 -4.39 -7.38
N LEU A 45 -16.26 -4.90 -7.96
CA LEU A 45 -16.90 -4.27 -9.11
C LEU A 45 -17.27 -2.81 -8.83
N ILE A 46 -17.84 -2.53 -7.65
CA ILE A 46 -18.22 -1.19 -7.21
C ILE A 46 -16.98 -0.29 -7.09
N ILE A 47 -15.95 -0.72 -6.36
CA ILE A 47 -14.74 0.08 -6.14
C ILE A 47 -13.93 0.27 -7.42
N MET A 48 -13.88 -0.74 -8.28
CA MET A 48 -13.18 -0.63 -9.56
C MET A 48 -13.85 0.40 -10.46
N ALA A 49 -15.19 0.37 -10.57
CA ALA A 49 -15.94 1.29 -11.40
C ALA A 49 -16.00 2.73 -10.82
N LEU A 50 -16.33 2.87 -9.54
CA LEU A 50 -16.61 4.17 -8.92
C LEU A 50 -15.36 4.90 -8.43
N TYR A 51 -14.24 4.19 -8.25
CA TYR A 51 -13.04 4.77 -7.63
C TYR A 51 -11.76 4.48 -8.40
N PHE A 52 -11.38 3.21 -8.60
CA PHE A 52 -10.06 2.87 -9.12
C PHE A 52 -9.86 3.27 -10.59
N ILE A 53 -10.84 3.03 -11.46
CA ILE A 53 -10.77 3.47 -12.86
C ILE A 53 -10.64 4.99 -12.94
N PRO A 54 -11.55 5.81 -12.34
CA PRO A 54 -11.37 7.26 -12.30
C PRO A 54 -9.99 7.67 -11.76
N TYR A 55 -9.53 7.04 -10.66
CA TYR A 55 -8.22 7.30 -10.07
C TYR A 55 -7.05 7.05 -11.04
N ALA A 56 -7.01 5.88 -11.70
CA ALA A 56 -5.97 5.55 -12.66
C ALA A 56 -5.96 6.51 -13.86
N LEU A 57 -7.15 6.90 -14.36
CA LEU A 57 -7.27 7.87 -15.45
C LEU A 57 -6.82 9.28 -15.03
N MET A 58 -7.17 9.73 -13.83
CA MET A 58 -6.71 11.01 -13.27
C MET A 58 -5.17 11.05 -13.13
N VAL A 59 -4.58 9.98 -12.61
CA VAL A 59 -3.12 9.82 -12.54
C VAL A 59 -2.50 9.86 -13.94
N GLY A 60 -3.15 9.23 -14.92
CA GLY A 60 -2.73 9.29 -16.33
C GLY A 60 -2.68 10.71 -16.87
N GLN A 61 -3.71 11.53 -16.60
CA GLN A 61 -3.74 12.93 -17.03
C GLN A 61 -2.68 13.77 -16.31
N LEU A 62 -2.56 13.65 -14.98
CA LEU A 62 -1.55 14.35 -14.20
C LEU A 62 -0.14 14.00 -14.68
N GLY A 63 0.17 12.72 -14.86
CA GLY A 63 1.45 12.25 -15.38
C GLY A 63 1.72 12.73 -16.81
N SER A 64 0.70 12.77 -17.68
CA SER A 64 0.87 13.29 -19.04
C SER A 64 1.14 14.80 -19.09
N THR A 65 0.59 15.55 -18.12
CA THR A 65 0.71 17.00 -18.01
C THR A 65 2.07 17.39 -17.43
N PHE A 66 2.43 16.78 -16.30
CA PHE A 66 3.69 17.03 -15.58
C PHE A 66 4.71 15.94 -15.91
N ASN A 67 4.94 15.71 -17.20
CA ASN A 67 5.75 14.60 -17.69
C ASN A 67 7.27 14.80 -17.52
N ALA A 68 7.71 16.02 -17.20
CA ALA A 68 9.11 16.37 -16.95
C ALA A 68 9.50 16.20 -15.47
N ASP A 69 8.53 16.20 -14.55
CA ASP A 69 8.77 16.18 -13.12
C ASP A 69 8.84 14.76 -12.56
N SER A 70 9.93 14.44 -11.87
CA SER A 70 10.15 13.13 -11.24
C SER A 70 9.59 13.02 -9.81
N GLY A 71 9.23 14.13 -9.16
CA GLY A 71 8.83 14.18 -7.75
C GLY A 71 7.38 13.75 -7.45
N GLY A 72 6.68 13.24 -8.46
CA GLY A 72 5.34 12.66 -8.35
C GLY A 72 4.29 13.62 -7.77
N VAL A 73 3.48 13.14 -6.83
CA VAL A 73 2.33 13.89 -6.28
C VAL A 73 2.74 15.24 -5.69
N SER A 74 3.89 15.30 -5.01
CA SER A 74 4.39 16.54 -4.41
C SER A 74 4.75 17.59 -5.49
N SER A 75 5.35 17.16 -6.60
CA SER A 75 5.61 18.00 -7.77
C SER A 75 4.32 18.49 -8.40
N TRP A 76 3.32 17.62 -8.58
CA TRP A 76 2.03 18.03 -9.15
C TRP A 76 1.38 19.13 -8.31
N ILE A 77 1.35 18.97 -6.98
CA ILE A 77 0.81 19.99 -6.06
C ILE A 77 1.64 21.28 -6.11
N LYS A 78 2.96 21.19 -6.27
CA LYS A 78 3.82 22.37 -6.41
C LYS A 78 3.45 23.21 -7.64
N GLU A 79 3.20 22.55 -8.77
CA GLU A 79 2.86 23.21 -10.04
C GLU A 79 1.46 23.82 -10.05
N VAL A 80 0.45 23.13 -9.48
CA VAL A 80 -0.95 23.60 -9.51
C VAL A 80 -1.37 24.43 -8.30
N ALA A 81 -0.58 24.42 -7.22
CA ALA A 81 -0.93 25.11 -5.97
C ALA A 81 0.21 26.00 -5.45
N ASN A 82 1.01 25.51 -4.51
CA ASN A 82 2.12 26.25 -3.92
C ASN A 82 3.10 25.32 -3.17
N LYS A 83 4.27 25.87 -2.82
CA LYS A 83 5.33 25.15 -2.11
C LYS A 83 4.93 24.59 -0.74
N ARG A 84 4.05 25.29 0.00
CA ARG A 84 3.61 24.86 1.34
C ARG A 84 2.76 23.59 1.24
N LEU A 85 1.82 23.55 0.31
CA LEU A 85 1.00 22.35 0.07
C LEU A 85 1.85 21.21 -0.50
N ALA A 86 2.82 21.51 -1.36
CA ALA A 86 3.74 20.50 -1.90
C ALA A 86 4.56 19.83 -0.78
N TYR A 87 5.05 20.61 0.19
CA TYR A 87 5.70 20.08 1.38
C TYR A 87 4.76 19.19 2.21
N LEU A 88 3.51 19.62 2.46
CA LEU A 88 2.55 18.81 3.22
C LEU A 88 2.19 17.52 2.49
N ALA A 89 2.10 17.55 1.15
CA ALA A 89 1.90 16.36 0.34
C ALA A 89 3.09 15.40 0.47
N ALA A 90 4.33 15.89 0.35
CA ALA A 90 5.55 15.10 0.55
C ALA A 90 5.64 14.53 1.98
N TRP A 91 5.32 15.34 2.99
CA TRP A 91 5.27 14.93 4.40
C TRP A 91 4.27 13.80 4.60
N THR A 92 3.03 14.00 4.13
CA THR A 92 1.97 13.00 4.23
C THR A 92 2.43 11.71 3.57
N TYR A 93 3.00 11.77 2.37
CA TYR A 93 3.47 10.60 1.63
C TYR A 93 4.54 9.80 2.37
N TRP A 94 5.47 10.46 3.04
CA TRP A 94 6.49 9.82 3.85
C TRP A 94 5.95 9.30 5.17
N VAL A 95 5.16 10.10 5.90
CA VAL A 95 4.75 9.76 7.27
C VAL A 95 3.73 8.63 7.31
N VAL A 96 2.83 8.54 6.32
CA VAL A 96 1.88 7.42 6.21
C VAL A 96 2.61 6.11 5.92
N ASN A 97 3.84 6.16 5.39
CA ASN A 97 4.66 4.99 5.15
C ASN A 97 5.25 4.39 6.43
N VAL A 98 5.29 5.13 7.55
CA VAL A 98 5.79 4.66 8.85
C VAL A 98 5.01 3.42 9.33
N THR A 99 3.68 3.44 9.24
CA THR A 99 2.82 2.31 9.66
C THR A 99 3.04 1.07 8.80
N TYR A 100 3.42 1.27 7.53
CA TYR A 100 3.72 0.18 6.61
C TYR A 100 5.09 -0.44 6.86
N LEU A 101 6.09 0.34 7.29
CA LEU A 101 7.38 -0.19 7.72
C LEU A 101 7.20 -1.14 8.91
N ALA A 102 6.39 -0.75 9.90
CA ALA A 102 6.04 -1.62 11.03
C ALA A 102 5.37 -2.91 10.56
N GLN A 103 4.41 -2.82 9.64
CA GLN A 103 3.68 -3.98 9.13
C GLN A 103 4.60 -4.94 8.36
N LYS A 104 5.50 -4.41 7.53
CA LYS A 104 6.41 -5.24 6.74
C LYS A 104 7.39 -6.02 7.63
N SER A 105 7.85 -5.45 8.74
CA SER A 105 8.65 -6.19 9.72
C SER A 105 7.90 -7.37 10.33
N GLN A 106 6.60 -7.23 10.62
CA GLN A 106 5.76 -8.35 11.06
C GLN A 106 5.60 -9.42 9.97
N SER A 107 5.35 -9.00 8.72
CA SER A 107 5.24 -9.92 7.58
C SER A 107 6.52 -10.74 7.35
N ILE A 108 7.71 -10.19 7.61
CA ILE A 108 8.98 -10.93 7.50
C ILE A 108 9.01 -12.08 8.52
N LEU A 109 8.60 -11.83 9.77
CA LEU A 109 8.57 -12.87 10.80
C LEU A 109 7.54 -13.96 10.47
N ILE A 110 6.34 -13.57 10.02
CA ILE A 110 5.30 -14.52 9.61
C ILE A 110 5.80 -15.39 8.46
N ALA A 111 6.39 -14.79 7.41
CA ALA A 111 6.96 -15.53 6.29
C ALA A 111 8.07 -16.49 6.73
N GLY A 112 8.96 -16.04 7.62
CA GLY A 112 9.97 -16.90 8.23
C GLY A 112 9.35 -18.07 8.99
N SER A 113 8.31 -17.83 9.79
CA SER A 113 7.66 -18.90 10.56
C SER A 113 7.03 -19.98 9.67
N TRP A 114 6.47 -19.59 8.52
CA TRP A 114 5.95 -20.53 7.52
C TRP A 114 7.05 -21.36 6.86
N LEU A 115 8.26 -20.78 6.67
CA LEU A 115 9.40 -21.52 6.13
C LEU A 115 9.95 -22.57 7.10
N PHE A 116 9.96 -22.27 8.41
CA PHE A 116 10.56 -23.14 9.42
C PHE A 116 9.56 -24.10 10.08
N LYS A 117 8.33 -23.65 10.38
CA LYS A 117 7.29 -24.46 11.04
C LYS A 117 6.24 -25.01 10.05
N GLY A 118 5.87 -24.25 9.03
CA GLY A 118 4.96 -24.69 7.97
C GLY A 118 3.47 -24.88 8.36
N ASN A 119 3.05 -24.33 9.51
CA ASN A 119 1.71 -24.57 10.06
C ASN A 119 0.90 -23.31 10.42
N GLY A 120 1.53 -22.13 10.47
CA GLY A 120 0.85 -20.85 10.77
C GLY A 120 0.65 -20.52 12.25
N ASP A 121 1.05 -21.41 13.17
CA ASP A 121 0.77 -21.25 14.61
C ASP A 121 1.48 -20.06 15.26
N PHE A 122 2.51 -19.51 14.60
CA PHE A 122 3.32 -18.41 15.13
C PHE A 122 2.50 -17.20 15.59
N VAL A 123 1.46 -16.82 14.85
CA VAL A 123 0.61 -15.65 15.18
C VAL A 123 -0.43 -15.93 16.27
N ASN A 124 -0.66 -17.20 16.60
CA ASN A 124 -1.66 -17.64 17.57
C ASN A 124 -1.02 -18.07 18.90
N GLU A 125 0.17 -18.68 18.86
CA GLU A 125 0.86 -19.22 20.04
C GLU A 125 1.91 -18.27 20.64
N THR A 126 2.50 -17.40 19.82
CA THR A 126 3.60 -16.54 20.28
C THR A 126 3.06 -15.27 20.93
N SER A 127 3.56 -14.95 22.12
CA SER A 127 3.25 -13.70 22.84
C SER A 127 3.48 -12.47 21.95
N SER A 128 2.49 -11.57 21.92
CA SER A 128 2.54 -10.32 21.14
C SER A 128 3.74 -9.46 21.51
N THR A 129 4.15 -9.43 22.77
CA THR A 129 5.34 -8.70 23.24
C THR A 129 6.61 -9.21 22.60
N ILE A 130 6.80 -10.54 22.55
CA ILE A 130 7.97 -11.16 21.93
C ILE A 130 7.99 -10.84 20.44
N VAL A 131 6.84 -11.00 19.77
CA VAL A 131 6.75 -10.71 18.33
C VAL A 131 7.05 -9.25 18.03
N GLN A 132 6.55 -8.29 18.83
CA GLN A 132 6.85 -6.88 18.61
C GLN A 132 8.31 -6.52 18.88
N LEU A 133 8.95 -7.13 19.88
CA LEU A 133 10.39 -6.95 20.11
C LEU A 133 11.20 -7.49 18.93
N LEU A 134 10.86 -8.67 18.41
CA LEU A 134 11.49 -9.21 17.21
C LEU A 134 11.25 -8.33 15.98
N CYS A 135 10.04 -7.80 15.79
CA CYS A 135 9.72 -6.87 14.72
C CYS A 135 10.56 -5.59 14.81
N LEU A 136 10.75 -5.07 16.02
CA LEU A 136 11.60 -3.91 16.27
C LEU A 136 13.05 -4.21 15.91
N VAL A 137 13.59 -5.34 16.35
CA VAL A 137 14.95 -5.76 16.01
C VAL A 137 15.15 -5.88 14.50
N VAL A 138 14.24 -6.59 13.81
CA VAL A 138 14.27 -6.71 12.34
C VAL A 138 14.26 -5.33 11.70
N PHE A 139 13.32 -4.46 12.10
CA PHE A 139 13.25 -3.10 11.57
C PHE A 139 14.56 -2.31 11.79
N LEU A 140 15.11 -2.31 13.00
CA LEU A 140 16.32 -1.56 13.34
C LEU A 140 17.55 -2.06 12.56
N VAL A 141 17.65 -3.37 12.30
CA VAL A 141 18.69 -3.92 11.43
C VAL A 141 18.57 -3.37 10.02
N PHE A 142 17.37 -3.39 9.42
CA PHE A 142 17.16 -2.82 8.08
C PHE A 142 17.38 -1.30 8.04
N LEU A 143 16.95 -0.58 9.06
CA LEU A 143 17.19 0.86 9.20
C LEU A 143 18.69 1.16 9.27
N TYR A 144 19.45 0.37 10.03
CA TYR A 144 20.91 0.49 10.13
C TYR A 144 21.58 0.23 8.77
N LEU A 145 21.22 -0.85 8.08
CA LEU A 145 21.76 -1.17 6.75
C LEU A 145 21.47 -0.06 5.74
N ALA A 146 20.24 0.46 5.73
CA ALA A 146 19.84 1.56 4.85
C ALA A 146 20.59 2.87 5.20
N SER A 147 20.80 3.15 6.49
CA SER A 147 21.58 4.33 6.93
C SER A 147 23.05 4.32 6.46
N ARG A 148 23.60 3.13 6.18
CA ARG A 148 24.96 2.94 5.62
C ARG A 148 25.02 3.05 4.10
N GLY A 149 23.86 3.12 3.42
CA GLY A 149 23.78 3.19 1.96
C GLY A 149 23.91 1.82 1.26
N ILE A 150 23.65 0.72 1.99
CA ILE A 150 23.68 -0.63 1.40
C ILE A 150 22.40 -0.82 0.57
N THR A 151 22.54 -0.73 -0.76
CA THR A 151 21.43 -0.82 -1.73
C THR A 151 21.36 -2.17 -2.47
N THR A 152 22.23 -3.13 -2.13
CA THR A 152 22.41 -4.42 -2.82
C THR A 152 21.15 -5.32 -2.79
N ILE A 153 20.17 -5.01 -1.94
CA ILE A 153 18.90 -5.76 -1.82
C ILE A 153 18.02 -5.60 -3.09
N ASN A 154 18.28 -4.59 -3.94
CA ASN A 154 17.48 -4.31 -5.13
C ASN A 154 17.46 -5.44 -6.18
N ARG A 155 18.54 -6.22 -6.33
CA ARG A 155 18.56 -7.34 -7.31
C ARG A 155 17.71 -8.53 -6.84
N ILE A 156 17.73 -8.81 -5.54
CA ILE A 156 16.89 -9.85 -4.92
C ILE A 156 15.41 -9.46 -5.01
N GLY A 157 15.12 -8.16 -4.84
CA GLY A 157 13.76 -7.63 -4.95
C GLY A 157 13.11 -7.85 -6.31
N THR A 158 13.84 -7.73 -7.42
CA THR A 158 13.29 -7.97 -8.76
C THR A 158 12.86 -9.43 -8.94
N ILE A 159 13.71 -10.38 -8.56
CA ILE A 159 13.41 -11.81 -8.67
C ILE A 159 12.22 -12.13 -7.77
N ALA A 160 12.25 -11.68 -6.52
CA ALA A 160 11.18 -11.95 -5.56
C ALA A 160 9.84 -11.33 -5.98
N GLY A 161 9.85 -10.10 -6.51
CA GLY A 161 8.65 -9.45 -7.04
C GLY A 161 8.06 -10.19 -8.24
N LEU A 162 8.92 -10.67 -9.15
CA LEU A 162 8.48 -11.50 -10.29
C LEU A 162 7.95 -12.86 -9.82
N SER A 163 8.60 -13.50 -8.85
CA SER A 163 8.11 -14.75 -8.25
C SER A 163 6.75 -14.54 -7.60
N MET A 164 6.55 -13.45 -6.85
CA MET A 164 5.26 -13.12 -6.23
C MET A 164 4.15 -12.88 -7.27
N LEU A 165 4.48 -12.23 -8.39
CA LEU A 165 3.57 -12.10 -9.52
C LEU A 165 3.13 -13.46 -10.05
N VAL A 166 4.11 -14.31 -10.40
CA VAL A 166 3.87 -15.65 -10.94
C VAL A 166 3.04 -16.48 -9.97
N MET A 167 3.38 -16.47 -8.69
CA MET A 167 2.62 -17.19 -7.66
C MET A 167 1.19 -16.67 -7.55
N SER A 168 0.98 -15.36 -7.60
CA SER A 168 -0.36 -14.79 -7.48
C SER A 168 -1.24 -15.11 -8.71
N ILE A 169 -0.67 -15.14 -9.92
CA ILE A 169 -1.38 -15.61 -11.13
C ILE A 169 -1.64 -17.12 -11.05
N LEU A 170 -0.63 -17.90 -10.63
CA LEU A 170 -0.73 -19.34 -10.46
C LEU A 170 -1.82 -19.71 -9.45
N PHE A 171 -1.94 -18.97 -8.36
CA PHE A 171 -3.01 -19.13 -7.38
C PHE A 171 -4.40 -19.05 -8.03
N ILE A 172 -4.63 -18.04 -8.88
CA ILE A 172 -5.89 -17.87 -9.57
C ILE A 172 -6.18 -19.09 -10.45
N PHE A 173 -5.22 -19.50 -11.28
CA PHE A 173 -5.41 -20.65 -12.17
C PHE A 173 -5.68 -21.94 -11.38
N LEU A 174 -4.82 -22.27 -10.42
CA LEU A 174 -4.93 -23.51 -9.64
C LEU A 174 -6.19 -23.53 -8.77
N GLY A 175 -6.58 -22.40 -8.18
CA GLY A 175 -7.80 -22.27 -7.39
C GLY A 175 -9.04 -22.49 -8.23
N LEU A 176 -9.13 -21.85 -9.41
CA LEU A 176 -10.28 -22.01 -10.30
C LEU A 176 -10.38 -23.40 -10.92
N SER A 177 -9.25 -24.05 -11.23
CA SER A 177 -9.23 -25.37 -11.85
C SER A 177 -9.35 -26.52 -10.84
N ALA A 178 -9.15 -26.28 -9.54
CA ALA A 178 -9.12 -27.35 -8.54
C ALA A 178 -10.41 -28.19 -8.52
N PRO A 179 -11.62 -27.60 -8.50
CA PRO A 179 -12.85 -28.39 -8.52
C PRO A 179 -13.00 -29.28 -9.76
N ALA A 180 -12.57 -28.80 -10.93
CA ALA A 180 -12.69 -29.51 -12.20
C ALA A 180 -11.63 -30.60 -12.38
N LEU A 181 -10.41 -30.39 -11.87
CA LEU A 181 -9.26 -31.28 -12.10
C LEU A 181 -9.03 -32.27 -10.96
N THR A 182 -9.45 -31.96 -9.74
CA THR A 182 -9.17 -32.78 -8.54
C THR A 182 -10.44 -33.30 -7.86
N GLY A 183 -11.63 -32.87 -8.31
CA GLY A 183 -12.91 -33.20 -7.69
C GLY A 183 -13.14 -32.50 -6.35
N ALA A 184 -12.33 -31.50 -6.00
CA ALA A 184 -12.51 -30.72 -4.78
C ALA A 184 -13.88 -30.04 -4.75
N LYS A 185 -14.62 -30.20 -3.65
CA LYS A 185 -15.89 -29.49 -3.44
C LYS A 185 -15.60 -28.04 -3.07
N PHE A 186 -16.49 -27.13 -3.49
CA PHE A 186 -16.42 -25.74 -3.06
C PHE A 186 -16.51 -25.65 -1.54
N ALA A 187 -15.55 -24.93 -0.93
CA ALA A 187 -15.55 -24.69 0.51
C ALA A 187 -16.70 -23.77 0.93
N THR A 188 -17.00 -22.74 0.11
CA THR A 188 -18.17 -21.88 0.34
C THR A 188 -19.43 -22.49 -0.28
N ALA A 189 -20.51 -22.55 0.50
CA ALA A 189 -21.81 -23.01 0.00
C ALA A 189 -22.47 -21.98 -0.95
N ASN A 190 -23.31 -22.46 -1.86
CA ASN A 190 -24.18 -21.64 -2.72
C ASN A 190 -23.46 -20.57 -3.58
N MET A 191 -22.22 -20.85 -4.03
CA MET A 191 -21.51 -19.98 -4.97
C MET A 191 -22.20 -19.84 -6.34
N ASN A 192 -23.16 -20.70 -6.65
CA ASN A 192 -24.00 -20.59 -7.84
C ASN A 192 -25.15 -19.56 -7.68
N GLN A 193 -25.40 -19.06 -6.47
CA GLN A 193 -26.48 -18.10 -6.20
C GLN A 193 -25.94 -16.67 -6.14
N ILE A 194 -26.61 -15.75 -6.84
CA ILE A 194 -26.22 -14.33 -6.87
C ILE A 194 -26.35 -13.69 -5.47
N SER A 195 -27.29 -14.14 -4.65
CA SER A 195 -27.51 -13.67 -3.28
C SER A 195 -26.27 -13.79 -2.38
N THR A 196 -25.40 -14.78 -2.62
CA THR A 196 -24.15 -15.00 -1.88
C THR A 196 -23.14 -13.86 -2.08
N TYR A 197 -23.29 -13.09 -3.17
CA TYR A 197 -22.38 -12.02 -3.55
C TYR A 197 -22.90 -10.62 -3.22
N ILE A 198 -24.19 -10.47 -2.91
CA ILE A 198 -24.79 -9.16 -2.70
C ILE A 198 -24.46 -8.64 -1.29
N PRO A 199 -23.79 -7.47 -1.15
CA PRO A 199 -23.55 -6.87 0.14
C PRO A 199 -24.85 -6.44 0.82
N LYS A 200 -24.90 -6.65 2.14
CA LYS A 200 -25.79 -5.85 2.99
C LYS A 200 -25.11 -4.50 3.17
N PHE A 201 -25.63 -3.45 2.53
CA PHE A 201 -25.11 -2.08 2.62
C PHE A 201 -25.38 -1.48 4.02
N ASP A 202 -24.85 -2.10 5.06
CA ASP A 202 -24.94 -1.67 6.44
C ASP A 202 -23.66 -0.94 6.87
N PHE A 203 -23.66 -0.44 8.10
CA PHE A 203 -22.52 0.27 8.65
C PHE A 203 -21.23 -0.57 8.61
N LYS A 204 -21.31 -1.88 8.89
CA LYS A 204 -20.15 -2.78 8.89
C LYS A 204 -19.54 -2.86 7.49
N TYR A 205 -20.35 -3.02 6.45
CA TYR A 205 -19.87 -3.00 5.06
C TYR A 205 -19.14 -1.69 4.71
N PHE A 206 -19.64 -0.54 5.15
CA PHE A 206 -18.95 0.71 4.84
C PHE A 206 -17.59 0.85 5.56
N THR A 207 -17.38 0.18 6.70
CA THR A 207 -16.08 0.17 7.41
C THR A 207 -15.01 -0.67 6.70
N THR A 208 -15.40 -1.62 5.84
CA THR A 208 -14.44 -2.49 5.12
C THR A 208 -13.92 -1.85 3.82
N ILE A 209 -14.63 -0.85 3.29
CA ILE A 209 -14.26 -0.11 2.06
C ILE A 209 -12.83 0.46 2.13
N SER A 210 -12.34 0.84 3.31
CA SER A 210 -10.95 1.34 3.47
C SER A 210 -9.91 0.32 2.98
N MET A 211 -10.14 -0.98 3.22
CA MET A 211 -9.25 -2.06 2.80
C MET A 211 -9.26 -2.23 1.27
N LEU A 212 -10.43 -2.08 0.65
CA LEU A 212 -10.55 -2.13 -0.81
C LEU A 212 -9.81 -0.97 -1.48
N ILE A 213 -10.00 0.26 -0.97
CA ILE A 213 -9.27 1.45 -1.46
C ILE A 213 -7.77 1.28 -1.27
N PHE A 214 -7.34 0.77 -0.11
CA PHE A 214 -5.94 0.49 0.16
C PHE A 214 -5.34 -0.49 -0.83
N ALA A 215 -6.07 -1.55 -1.17
CA ALA A 215 -5.62 -2.62 -2.04
C ALA A 215 -5.51 -2.22 -3.53
N VAL A 216 -6.21 -1.17 -3.99
CA VAL A 216 -6.08 -0.64 -5.36
C VAL A 216 -5.24 0.64 -5.43
N GLY A 217 -4.74 1.09 -4.29
CA GLY A 217 -3.93 2.27 -4.18
C GLY A 217 -2.50 2.07 -4.72
N GLY A 218 -1.94 3.10 -5.35
CA GLY A 218 -0.52 3.09 -5.76
C GLY A 218 -0.26 3.35 -7.23
N SER A 219 -1.27 3.61 -8.07
CA SER A 219 -1.07 4.06 -9.44
C SER A 219 -0.21 5.34 -9.51
N ASP A 220 -0.31 6.19 -8.50
CA ASP A 220 0.50 7.39 -8.33
C ASP A 220 2.00 7.10 -8.15
N LYS A 221 2.37 5.92 -7.60
CA LYS A 221 3.79 5.50 -7.49
C LYS A 221 4.45 5.32 -8.84
N LEU A 222 3.67 5.18 -9.91
CA LEU A 222 4.19 5.04 -11.27
C LEU A 222 4.55 6.39 -11.90
N SER A 223 4.11 7.50 -11.31
CA SER A 223 4.40 8.83 -11.85
C SER A 223 5.88 9.10 -12.12
N PRO A 224 6.86 8.68 -11.28
CA PRO A 224 8.27 8.94 -11.55
C PRO A 224 8.82 8.17 -12.75
N TYR A 225 8.07 7.20 -13.30
CA TYR A 225 8.44 6.48 -14.52
C TYR A 225 7.98 7.18 -15.78
N VAL A 226 7.11 8.20 -15.70
CA VAL A 226 6.57 8.89 -16.87
C VAL A 226 7.67 9.45 -17.76
N ASN A 227 8.69 10.10 -17.16
CA ASN A 227 9.82 10.67 -17.87
C ASN A 227 10.80 9.63 -18.46
N LYS A 228 10.69 8.36 -18.03
CA LYS A 228 11.50 7.24 -18.54
C LYS A 228 10.84 6.55 -19.74
N MET A 229 9.61 6.93 -20.10
CA MET A 229 8.87 6.32 -21.20
C MET A 229 9.36 6.76 -22.57
N LYS A 230 9.14 5.94 -23.60
CA LYS A 230 9.45 6.30 -25.00
C LYS A 230 8.55 7.45 -25.49
N LYS A 231 7.25 7.37 -25.24
CA LYS A 231 6.27 8.44 -25.51
C LYS A 231 5.49 8.74 -24.21
N PRO A 232 6.07 9.48 -23.25
CA PRO A 232 5.49 9.70 -21.92
C PRO A 232 4.00 10.02 -21.92
N ALA A 233 3.57 10.98 -22.73
CA ALA A 233 2.23 11.50 -22.64
C ALA A 233 1.15 10.60 -23.30
N LYS A 234 1.55 9.60 -24.10
CA LYS A 234 0.65 8.59 -24.71
C LYS A 234 0.77 7.20 -24.08
N ASP A 235 2.00 6.76 -23.84
CA ASP A 235 2.29 5.42 -23.34
C ASP A 235 1.95 5.28 -21.85
N PHE A 236 2.10 6.35 -21.05
CA PHE A 236 1.81 6.31 -19.63
C PHE A 236 0.30 6.12 -19.33
N PRO A 237 -0.63 6.92 -19.89
CA PRO A 237 -2.06 6.69 -19.72
C PRO A 237 -2.51 5.33 -20.27
N LYS A 238 -1.98 4.92 -21.43
CA LYS A 238 -2.28 3.60 -22.01
C LYS A 238 -1.88 2.47 -21.05
N GLY A 239 -0.70 2.56 -20.44
CA GLY A 239 -0.25 1.59 -19.45
C GLY A 239 -1.14 1.54 -18.21
N LEU A 240 -1.62 2.68 -17.72
CA LEU A 240 -2.53 2.74 -16.57
C LEU A 240 -3.92 2.14 -16.86
N ILE A 241 -4.44 2.29 -18.08
CA ILE A 241 -5.73 1.69 -18.47
C ILE A 241 -5.61 0.16 -18.50
N VAL A 242 -4.56 -0.38 -19.11
CA VAL A 242 -4.35 -1.84 -19.16
C VAL A 242 -4.06 -2.39 -17.77
N LEU A 243 -3.28 -1.68 -16.97
CA LEU A 243 -3.07 -1.98 -15.55
C LEU A 243 -4.40 -2.07 -14.81
N ALA A 244 -5.30 -1.09 -15.03
CA ALA A 244 -6.58 -1.09 -14.35
C ALA A 244 -7.38 -2.37 -14.66
N MET A 245 -7.48 -2.74 -15.95
CA MET A 245 -8.17 -3.96 -16.39
C MET A 245 -7.58 -5.23 -15.77
N LEU A 246 -6.24 -5.35 -15.74
CA LEU A 246 -5.58 -6.51 -15.13
C LEU A 246 -5.90 -6.64 -13.64
N VAL A 247 -5.86 -5.52 -12.90
CA VAL A 247 -6.20 -5.50 -11.47
C VAL A 247 -7.65 -5.90 -11.23
N VAL A 248 -8.61 -5.42 -12.04
CA VAL A 248 -10.02 -5.83 -11.95
C VAL A 248 -10.16 -7.33 -12.13
N VAL A 249 -9.65 -7.87 -13.23
CA VAL A 249 -9.79 -9.30 -13.56
C VAL A 249 -9.15 -10.17 -12.49
N SER A 250 -7.93 -9.84 -12.06
CA SER A 250 -7.22 -10.61 -11.04
C SER A 250 -7.86 -10.53 -9.66
N ALA A 251 -8.44 -9.38 -9.28
CA ALA A 251 -9.15 -9.24 -8.01
C ALA A 251 -10.44 -10.08 -7.98
N LEU A 252 -11.24 -10.06 -9.05
CA LEU A 252 -12.47 -10.85 -9.15
C LEU A 252 -12.19 -12.35 -9.17
N MET A 253 -11.29 -12.78 -10.06
CA MET A 253 -10.94 -14.20 -10.20
C MET A 253 -10.25 -14.73 -8.94
N GLY A 254 -9.37 -13.94 -8.32
CA GLY A 254 -8.73 -14.31 -7.06
C GLY A 254 -9.73 -14.44 -5.92
N SER A 255 -10.69 -13.52 -5.80
CA SER A 255 -11.69 -13.55 -4.72
C SER A 255 -12.64 -14.75 -4.87
N PHE A 256 -13.00 -15.08 -6.11
CA PHE A 256 -13.77 -16.29 -6.41
C PHE A 256 -12.97 -17.55 -6.08
N ALA A 257 -11.68 -17.61 -6.43
CA ALA A 257 -10.79 -18.70 -6.07
C ALA A 257 -10.64 -18.85 -4.53
N MET A 258 -10.60 -17.75 -3.78
CA MET A 258 -10.61 -17.79 -2.31
C MET A 258 -11.87 -18.46 -1.76
N GLY A 259 -13.06 -18.14 -2.28
CA GLY A 259 -14.31 -18.78 -1.86
C GLY A 259 -14.40 -20.26 -2.23
N MET A 260 -13.66 -20.72 -3.24
CA MET A 260 -13.55 -22.16 -3.52
C MET A 260 -12.71 -22.89 -2.46
N ILE A 261 -11.68 -22.25 -1.91
CA ILE A 261 -10.70 -22.86 -1.01
C ILE A 261 -11.06 -22.65 0.47
N PHE A 262 -11.71 -21.54 0.82
CA PHE A 262 -12.12 -21.17 2.16
C PHE A 262 -13.63 -21.00 2.25
N ASP A 263 -14.20 -21.38 3.38
CA ASP A 263 -15.60 -21.15 3.70
C ASP A 263 -15.80 -19.67 4.06
N ALA A 264 -16.53 -18.94 3.20
CA ALA A 264 -16.83 -17.53 3.40
C ALA A 264 -17.79 -17.26 4.59
N GLN A 265 -18.50 -18.28 5.08
CA GLN A 265 -19.36 -18.18 6.26
C GLN A 265 -18.58 -18.40 7.57
N HIS A 266 -17.45 -19.12 7.51
CA HIS A 266 -16.59 -19.41 8.67
C HIS A 266 -15.13 -19.04 8.39
N ILE A 267 -14.89 -17.74 8.26
CA ILE A 267 -13.57 -17.18 7.98
C ILE A 267 -12.66 -17.34 9.21
N PRO A 268 -11.47 -17.97 9.07
CA PRO A 268 -10.49 -18.03 10.16
C PRO A 268 -10.03 -16.64 10.60
N ALA A 269 -9.90 -16.42 11.92
CA ALA A 269 -9.53 -15.12 12.47
C ALA A 269 -8.11 -14.66 12.05
N ASP A 270 -7.24 -15.61 11.71
CA ASP A 270 -5.85 -15.38 11.27
C ASP A 270 -5.68 -15.39 9.75
N LEU A 271 -6.78 -15.41 8.98
CA LEU A 271 -6.73 -15.50 7.52
C LEU A 271 -5.96 -14.34 6.88
N MET A 272 -5.96 -13.14 7.47
CA MET A 272 -5.17 -12.02 6.96
C MET A 272 -3.66 -12.26 7.06
N ALA A 273 -3.20 -12.92 8.12
CA ALA A 273 -1.77 -13.22 8.34
C ALA A 273 -1.35 -14.49 7.59
N ASN A 274 -2.18 -15.53 7.67
CA ASN A 274 -1.85 -16.90 7.25
C ASN A 274 -2.51 -17.32 5.95
N GLY A 275 -3.56 -16.64 5.49
CA GLY A 275 -4.48 -17.14 4.46
C GLY A 275 -3.80 -17.45 3.13
N ALA A 276 -2.87 -16.62 2.67
CA ALA A 276 -2.15 -16.89 1.42
C ALA A 276 -1.31 -18.17 1.51
N TYR A 277 -0.64 -18.42 2.64
CA TYR A 277 0.18 -19.61 2.87
C TYR A 277 -0.68 -20.86 2.96
N VAL A 278 -1.76 -20.80 3.74
CA VAL A 278 -2.75 -21.89 3.87
C VAL A 278 -3.38 -22.18 2.51
N ALA A 279 -3.66 -21.16 1.70
CA ALA A 279 -4.24 -21.34 0.38
C ALA A 279 -3.31 -22.16 -0.52
N PHE A 280 -2.02 -21.81 -0.59
CA PHE A 280 -1.04 -22.59 -1.35
C PHE A 280 -0.79 -23.98 -0.77
N GLN A 281 -0.89 -24.14 0.55
CA GLN A 281 -0.81 -25.46 1.18
C GLN A 281 -1.99 -26.35 0.76
N ARG A 282 -3.22 -25.83 0.83
CA ARG A 282 -4.43 -26.54 0.38
C ARG A 282 -4.38 -26.87 -1.12
N LEU A 283 -3.96 -25.92 -1.95
CA LEU A 283 -3.77 -26.16 -3.38
C LEU A 283 -2.71 -27.24 -3.62
N GLY A 284 -1.58 -27.20 -2.91
CA GLY A 284 -0.57 -28.23 -3.01
C GLY A 284 -1.11 -29.61 -2.63
N GLN A 285 -1.99 -29.71 -1.63
CA GLN A 285 -2.68 -30.95 -1.28
C GLN A 285 -3.66 -31.41 -2.37
N TYR A 286 -4.47 -30.51 -2.93
CA TYR A 286 -5.42 -30.84 -4.01
C TYR A 286 -4.72 -31.42 -5.26
N TYR A 287 -3.55 -30.89 -5.61
CA TYR A 287 -2.77 -31.33 -6.78
C TYR A 287 -1.69 -32.36 -6.44
N HIS A 288 -1.70 -32.95 -5.24
CA HIS A 288 -0.71 -33.94 -4.78
C HIS A 288 0.76 -33.45 -4.79
N LEU A 289 0.98 -32.14 -4.67
CA LEU A 289 2.27 -31.47 -4.55
C LEU A 289 2.70 -31.23 -3.09
N GLY A 290 1.86 -31.63 -2.12
CA GLY A 290 2.13 -31.45 -0.69
C GLY A 290 2.36 -29.97 -0.32
N ASN A 291 3.40 -29.68 0.45
CA ASN A 291 3.73 -28.33 0.90
C ASN A 291 4.57 -27.51 -0.11
N LEU A 292 4.87 -28.04 -1.30
CA LEU A 292 5.81 -27.41 -2.25
C LEU A 292 5.39 -25.98 -2.63
N LEU A 293 4.12 -25.80 -3.02
CA LEU A 293 3.60 -24.48 -3.42
C LEU A 293 3.65 -23.47 -2.27
N MET A 294 3.36 -23.92 -1.04
CA MET A 294 3.44 -23.10 0.16
C MET A 294 4.88 -22.65 0.43
N ILE A 295 5.86 -23.55 0.33
CA ILE A 295 7.28 -23.23 0.56
C ILE A 295 7.79 -22.22 -0.48
N ILE A 296 7.47 -22.43 -1.77
CA ILE A 296 7.85 -21.50 -2.85
C ILE A 296 7.24 -20.12 -2.59
N TYR A 297 5.97 -20.06 -2.21
CA TYR A 297 5.31 -18.81 -1.87
C TYR A 297 5.96 -18.14 -0.66
N ALA A 298 6.26 -18.90 0.39
CA ALA A 298 6.85 -18.37 1.62
C ALA A 298 8.24 -17.78 1.36
N LEU A 299 9.07 -18.43 0.54
CA LEU A 299 10.39 -17.93 0.12
C LEU A 299 10.23 -16.64 -0.70
N ALA A 300 9.37 -16.67 -1.72
CA ALA A 300 9.11 -15.51 -2.57
C ALA A 300 8.60 -14.32 -1.76
N ASN A 301 7.64 -14.55 -0.85
CA ASN A 301 7.06 -13.50 -0.02
C ASN A 301 8.05 -12.96 1.00
N ALA A 302 8.88 -13.81 1.61
CA ALA A 302 9.93 -13.37 2.53
C ALA A 302 10.92 -12.44 1.82
N LEU A 303 11.45 -12.86 0.66
CA LEU A 303 12.40 -12.07 -0.12
C LEU A 303 11.76 -10.76 -0.65
N ALA A 304 10.51 -10.82 -1.11
CA ALA A 304 9.78 -9.65 -1.60
C ALA A 304 9.51 -8.65 -0.49
N THR A 305 9.15 -9.12 0.70
CA THR A 305 8.87 -8.29 1.88
C THR A 305 10.17 -7.66 2.42
N ILE A 306 11.27 -8.41 2.45
CA ILE A 306 12.62 -7.91 2.78
C ILE A 306 13.02 -6.79 1.82
N ALA A 307 12.88 -7.01 0.51
CA ALA A 307 13.22 -6.01 -0.49
C ALA A 307 12.32 -4.77 -0.41
N ALA A 308 11.01 -4.98 -0.24
CA ALA A 308 10.05 -3.90 -0.07
C ALA A 308 10.37 -3.06 1.17
N LEU A 309 10.72 -3.68 2.30
CA LEU A 309 11.11 -2.97 3.52
C LEU A 309 12.36 -2.12 3.29
N ALA A 310 13.42 -2.69 2.71
CA ALA A 310 14.65 -1.97 2.42
C ALA A 310 14.44 -0.73 1.54
N VAL A 311 13.66 -0.88 0.44
CA VAL A 311 13.34 0.24 -0.47
C VAL A 311 12.45 1.27 0.21
N SER A 312 11.48 0.83 1.01
CA SER A 312 10.49 1.71 1.64
C SER A 312 11.06 2.54 2.78
N ILE A 313 12.19 2.15 3.37
CA ILE A 313 12.90 2.97 4.36
C ILE A 313 13.54 4.19 3.69
N ASP A 314 14.21 3.98 2.55
CA ASP A 314 15.04 5.01 1.92
C ASP A 314 14.25 5.91 0.95
N ALA A 315 13.49 5.33 0.03
CA ALA A 315 12.92 6.08 -1.10
C ALA A 315 11.94 7.19 -0.69
N PRO A 316 10.93 6.96 0.19
CA PRO A 316 10.02 8.03 0.62
C PRO A 316 10.73 9.12 1.43
N LEU A 317 11.73 8.74 2.23
CA LEU A 317 12.50 9.69 3.04
C LEU A 317 13.34 10.62 2.15
N ARG A 318 13.96 10.07 1.11
CA ARG A 318 14.69 10.86 0.11
C ARG A 318 13.77 11.80 -0.66
N ILE A 319 12.61 11.33 -1.10
CA ILE A 319 11.61 12.18 -1.77
C ILE A 319 11.22 13.38 -0.87
N LEU A 320 11.11 13.16 0.44
CA LEU A 320 10.82 14.23 1.39
C LEU A 320 11.98 15.21 1.58
N LEU A 321 13.23 14.74 1.59
CA LEU A 321 14.39 15.52 2.08
C LEU A 321 15.33 16.05 1.00
N ASP A 322 15.45 15.37 -0.16
CA ASP A 322 16.46 15.71 -1.18
C ASP A 322 16.17 17.05 -1.87
N ASP A 323 14.89 17.30 -2.20
CA ASP A 323 14.42 18.56 -2.81
C ASP A 323 13.62 19.42 -1.82
N ALA A 324 13.82 19.21 -0.52
CA ALA A 324 13.12 19.92 0.53
C ALA A 324 13.48 21.41 0.57
N ASP A 325 12.47 22.26 0.39
CA ASP A 325 12.64 23.71 0.51
C ASP A 325 13.08 24.08 1.95
N PRO A 326 14.19 24.83 2.12
CA PRO A 326 14.73 25.25 3.41
C PRO A 326 13.74 25.94 4.35
N GLN A 327 12.68 26.53 3.80
CA GLN A 327 11.65 27.23 4.59
C GLN A 327 10.75 26.27 5.37
N PHE A 328 10.67 25.00 4.96
CA PHE A 328 9.74 24.02 5.54
C PHE A 328 10.44 22.87 6.26
N VAL A 329 11.71 22.57 5.92
CA VAL A 329 12.47 21.48 6.55
C VAL A 329 13.74 22.02 7.23
N PRO A 330 13.92 21.82 8.55
CA PRO A 330 15.11 22.26 9.27
C PRO A 330 16.42 21.71 8.69
N ASN A 331 17.47 22.54 8.65
CA ASN A 331 18.80 22.14 8.14
C ASN A 331 19.35 20.85 8.76
N LYS A 332 19.10 20.63 10.07
CA LYS A 332 19.53 19.40 10.75
C LYS A 332 18.95 18.13 10.13
N LEU A 333 17.69 18.15 9.66
CA LEU A 333 17.08 16.99 9.02
C LEU A 333 17.61 16.74 7.60
N ARG A 334 18.11 17.79 6.94
CA ARG A 334 18.68 17.73 5.58
C ARG A 334 20.17 17.39 5.55
N GLN A 335 20.83 17.34 6.70
CA GLN A 335 22.26 17.00 6.78
C GLN A 335 22.51 15.58 6.29
N LYS A 336 23.32 15.46 5.23
CA LYS A 336 23.75 14.21 4.63
C LYS A 336 25.12 13.81 5.17
N ASN A 337 25.36 12.51 5.30
CA ASN A 337 26.68 11.97 5.60
C ASN A 337 27.56 11.87 4.33
N GLN A 338 28.77 11.33 4.48
CA GLN A 338 29.71 11.10 3.37
C GLN A 338 29.13 10.25 2.23
N ASN A 339 28.15 9.39 2.54
CA ASN A 339 27.47 8.53 1.56
C ASN A 339 26.21 9.19 0.97
N GLY A 340 25.97 10.49 1.22
CA GLY A 340 24.81 11.23 0.73
C GLY A 340 23.49 10.89 1.45
N VAL A 341 23.55 10.24 2.62
CA VAL A 341 22.37 9.73 3.35
C VAL A 341 21.94 10.69 4.48
N PRO A 342 20.64 11.06 4.60
CA PRO A 342 20.15 11.99 5.61
C PRO A 342 19.98 11.33 6.99
N ILE A 343 21.06 11.21 7.77
CA ILE A 343 21.09 10.46 9.06
C ILE A 343 19.96 10.85 10.02
N ASN A 344 19.68 12.14 10.17
CA ASN A 344 18.64 12.58 11.13
C ASN A 344 17.23 12.24 10.65
N GLY A 345 17.00 12.15 9.33
CA GLY A 345 15.78 11.61 8.77
C GLY A 345 15.59 10.14 9.11
N TYR A 346 16.66 9.35 9.00
CA TYR A 346 16.65 7.93 9.40
C TYR A 346 16.37 7.73 10.89
N LYS A 347 16.97 8.56 11.76
CA LYS A 347 16.67 8.55 13.20
C LYS A 347 15.21 8.85 13.48
N LEU A 348 14.64 9.85 12.81
CA LEU A 348 13.23 10.20 12.94
C LEU A 348 12.32 9.04 12.49
N THR A 349 12.59 8.43 11.34
CA THR A 349 11.90 7.20 10.90
C THR A 349 12.02 6.11 11.97
N GLY A 350 13.21 5.92 12.52
CA GLY A 350 13.49 4.96 13.58
C GLY A 350 12.59 5.14 14.80
N VAL A 351 12.51 6.36 15.32
CA VAL A 351 11.66 6.70 16.48
C VAL A 351 10.19 6.46 16.15
N LEU A 352 9.69 6.99 15.03
CA LEU A 352 8.27 6.88 14.68
C LEU A 352 7.83 5.42 14.47
N VAL A 353 8.62 4.62 13.76
CA VAL A 353 8.29 3.19 13.56
C VAL A 353 8.37 2.42 14.88
N SER A 354 9.36 2.71 15.73
CA SER A 354 9.47 2.06 17.05
C SER A 354 8.24 2.33 17.93
N VAL A 355 7.73 3.57 17.90
CA VAL A 355 6.50 3.96 18.61
C VAL A 355 5.29 3.18 18.08
N ILE A 356 5.13 3.07 16.76
CA ILE A 356 4.03 2.31 16.14
C ILE A 356 4.13 0.80 16.43
N ILE A 357 5.32 0.24 16.62
CA ILE A 357 5.52 -1.16 16.99
C ILE A 357 5.20 -1.40 18.48
N LEU A 358 5.69 -0.52 19.37
CA LEU A 358 5.67 -0.77 20.82
C LEU A 358 4.38 -0.33 21.52
N ILE A 359 3.85 0.86 21.23
CA ILE A 359 2.67 1.39 21.96
C ILE A 359 1.43 0.48 21.81
N PRO A 360 1.07 0.01 20.61
CA PRO A 360 -0.13 -0.82 20.44
C PRO A 360 -0.01 -2.17 21.15
N ALA A 361 1.21 -2.68 21.36
CA ALA A 361 1.47 -3.94 22.06
C ALA A 361 1.05 -3.93 23.53
N ILE A 362 0.90 -2.74 24.13
CA ILE A 362 0.51 -2.56 25.53
C ILE A 362 -0.99 -2.84 25.73
N GLY A 363 -1.83 -2.47 24.75
CA GLY A 363 -3.29 -2.57 24.86
C GLY A 363 -3.96 -3.55 23.91
N ILE A 364 -3.28 -4.01 22.85
CA ILE A 364 -3.82 -5.03 21.93
C ILE A 364 -3.20 -6.39 22.27
N SER A 365 -4.02 -7.28 22.80
CA SER A 365 -3.62 -8.65 23.13
C SER A 365 -3.66 -9.57 21.91
N GLY A 366 -2.61 -10.36 21.73
CA GLY A 366 -2.52 -11.38 20.67
C GLY A 366 -1.81 -10.88 19.41
N THR A 367 -0.88 -11.69 18.90
CA THR A 367 -0.08 -11.35 17.71
C THR A 367 -0.96 -11.18 16.47
N ASN A 368 -1.93 -12.08 16.27
CA ASN A 368 -2.88 -11.98 15.17
C ASN A 368 -3.72 -10.69 15.20
N ASN A 369 -4.25 -10.33 16.38
CA ASN A 369 -5.06 -9.11 16.54
C ASN A 369 -4.24 -7.86 16.23
N LEU A 370 -2.98 -7.82 16.67
CA LEU A 370 -2.09 -6.69 16.44
C LEU A 370 -1.64 -6.60 14.97
N TYR A 371 -1.48 -7.74 14.28
CA TYR A 371 -1.28 -7.78 12.83
C TYR A 371 -2.51 -7.22 12.08
N ASN A 372 -3.70 -7.70 12.42
CA ASN A 372 -4.97 -7.26 11.82
C ASN A 372 -5.21 -5.77 12.07
N TRP A 373 -4.97 -5.29 13.29
CA TRP A 373 -5.05 -3.87 13.63
C TRP A 373 -4.08 -3.04 12.78
N LEU A 374 -2.82 -3.45 12.64
CA LEU A 374 -1.84 -2.69 11.89
C LEU A 374 -2.14 -2.68 10.38
N LEU A 375 -2.65 -3.78 9.84
CA LEU A 375 -3.16 -3.83 8.46
C LEU A 375 -4.36 -2.90 8.28
N ASN A 376 -5.32 -2.90 9.22
CA ASN A 376 -6.47 -2.00 9.21
C ASN A 376 -6.07 -0.54 9.33
N LEU A 377 -5.12 -0.22 10.21
CA LEU A 377 -4.55 1.12 10.33
C LEU A 377 -3.92 1.57 9.01
N ASN A 378 -3.17 0.70 8.34
CA ASN A 378 -2.65 1.01 7.01
C ASN A 378 -3.76 1.28 5.99
N SER A 379 -4.89 0.55 6.08
CA SER A 379 -6.04 0.81 5.21
C SER A 379 -6.66 2.20 5.39
N VAL A 380 -6.46 2.81 6.57
CA VAL A 380 -6.90 4.18 6.87
C VAL A 380 -5.84 5.21 6.47
N VAL A 381 -4.59 4.98 6.88
CA VAL A 381 -3.54 6.01 6.85
C VAL A 381 -2.91 6.13 5.46
N MET A 382 -2.71 5.02 4.74
CA MET A 382 -2.09 5.04 3.42
C MET A 382 -2.92 5.79 2.38
N PRO A 383 -4.26 5.62 2.32
CA PRO A 383 -5.07 6.38 1.35
C PRO A 383 -5.11 7.89 1.58
N LEU A 384 -4.69 8.40 2.75
CA LEU A 384 -4.60 9.84 2.99
C LEU A 384 -3.67 10.55 2.00
N ARG A 385 -2.68 9.84 1.44
CA ARG A 385 -1.84 10.42 0.38
C ARG A 385 -2.59 10.60 -0.94
N PHE A 386 -3.62 9.79 -1.22
CA PHE A 386 -4.42 9.89 -2.45
C PHE A 386 -5.28 11.15 -2.46
N LEU A 387 -5.66 11.67 -1.29
CA LEU A 387 -6.34 12.97 -1.18
C LEU A 387 -5.53 14.09 -1.87
N TRP A 388 -4.20 14.04 -1.80
CA TRP A 388 -3.33 14.98 -2.52
C TRP A 388 -3.35 14.77 -4.04
N VAL A 389 -3.48 13.53 -4.52
CA VAL A 389 -3.64 13.25 -5.96
C VAL A 389 -4.94 13.86 -6.48
N PHE A 390 -6.05 13.64 -5.76
CA PHE A 390 -7.35 14.19 -6.15
C PHE A 390 -7.36 15.71 -6.05
N LEU A 391 -6.71 16.30 -5.03
CA LEU A 391 -6.53 17.74 -4.93
C LEU A 391 -5.74 18.30 -6.13
N ALA A 392 -4.64 17.65 -6.51
CA ALA A 392 -3.86 18.05 -7.68
C ALA A 392 -4.71 18.00 -8.96
N PHE A 393 -5.50 16.95 -9.15
CA PHE A 393 -6.40 16.83 -10.30
C PHE A 393 -7.50 17.90 -10.32
N MET A 394 -8.13 18.17 -9.17
CA MET A 394 -9.14 19.22 -9.04
C MET A 394 -8.57 20.59 -9.42
N LEU A 395 -7.38 20.92 -8.93
CA LEU A 395 -6.70 22.19 -9.24
C LEU A 395 -6.23 22.26 -10.69
N LEU A 396 -5.74 21.14 -11.26
CA LEU A 396 -5.45 21.06 -12.69
C LEU A 396 -6.69 21.38 -13.53
N ASN A 397 -7.85 20.83 -13.17
CA ASN A 397 -9.11 21.09 -13.89
C ASN A 397 -9.58 22.55 -13.82
N LYS A 398 -9.31 23.25 -12.71
CA LYS A 398 -9.55 24.70 -12.60
C LYS A 398 -8.62 25.52 -13.50
N HIS A 399 -7.45 24.99 -13.83
CA HIS A 399 -6.42 25.66 -14.61
C HIS A 399 -6.15 24.98 -15.97
N LEU A 400 -7.13 24.25 -16.52
CA LEU A 400 -6.97 23.51 -17.78
C LEU A 400 -6.50 24.36 -18.96
N ASN A 401 -6.83 25.65 -18.98
CA ASN A 401 -6.39 26.57 -20.04
C ASN A 401 -4.90 26.93 -19.95
N LYS A 402 -4.27 26.75 -18.77
CA LYS A 402 -2.86 27.08 -18.52
C LYS A 402 -1.93 25.90 -18.81
N PHE A 403 -2.41 24.67 -18.65
CA PHE A 403 -1.60 23.47 -18.75
C PHE A 403 -1.98 22.66 -20.00
N LYS A 404 -0.98 22.20 -20.76
CA LYS A 404 -1.19 21.36 -21.93
C LYS A 404 -1.03 19.88 -21.57
N SER A 405 -2.11 19.12 -21.63
CA SER A 405 -2.11 17.66 -21.43
C SER A 405 -2.29 16.96 -22.78
N GLU A 406 -1.40 16.04 -23.16
CA GLU A 406 -1.64 15.22 -24.37
C GLU A 406 -2.72 14.16 -24.15
N TYR A 407 -2.87 13.68 -22.91
CA TYR A 407 -3.98 12.84 -22.51
C TYR A 407 -4.87 13.61 -21.54
N VAL A 408 -6.16 13.70 -21.89
CA VAL A 408 -7.18 14.37 -21.12
C VAL A 408 -8.25 13.34 -20.79
N PHE A 409 -8.42 13.03 -19.51
CA PHE A 409 -9.47 12.12 -19.05
C PHE A 409 -10.84 12.73 -19.30
N VAL A 410 -11.05 13.99 -18.89
CA VAL A 410 -12.31 14.72 -19.10
C VAL A 410 -12.01 16.12 -19.63
N ARG A 411 -12.61 16.44 -20.79
CA ARG A 411 -12.42 17.75 -21.44
C ARG A 411 -13.17 18.89 -20.75
N ASN A 412 -14.28 18.59 -20.09
CA ASN A 412 -15.07 19.58 -19.37
C ASN A 412 -14.46 19.84 -17.98
N PRO A 413 -13.95 21.05 -17.70
CA PRO A 413 -13.27 21.35 -16.43
C PRO A 413 -14.17 21.16 -15.20
N LYS A 414 -15.48 21.43 -15.32
CA LYS A 414 -16.43 21.26 -14.21
C LYS A 414 -16.66 19.80 -13.89
N ILE A 415 -16.82 18.96 -14.93
CA ILE A 415 -17.01 17.51 -14.75
C ILE A 415 -15.72 16.88 -14.20
N GLY A 416 -14.55 17.27 -14.73
CA GLY A 416 -13.27 16.80 -14.20
C GLY A 416 -13.08 17.19 -12.73
N PHE A 417 -13.40 18.43 -12.35
CA PHE A 417 -13.41 18.84 -10.95
C PHE A 417 -14.35 17.99 -10.09
N LEU A 418 -15.58 17.73 -10.57
CA LEU A 418 -16.56 16.94 -9.83
C LEU A 418 -16.13 15.48 -9.61
N ILE A 419 -15.51 14.84 -10.61
CA ILE A 419 -14.98 13.48 -10.47
C ILE A 419 -13.81 13.45 -9.47
N GLY A 420 -12.93 14.45 -9.52
CA GLY A 420 -11.86 14.62 -8.53
C GLY A 420 -12.42 14.81 -7.12
N LEU A 421 -13.46 15.64 -6.97
CA LEU A 421 -14.14 15.86 -5.70
C LEU A 421 -14.82 14.59 -5.18
N TRP A 422 -15.49 13.82 -6.05
CA TRP A 422 -16.07 12.53 -5.70
C TRP A 422 -15.03 11.59 -5.12
N CYS A 423 -13.91 11.38 -5.82
CA CYS A 423 -12.86 10.49 -5.34
C CYS A 423 -12.21 11.01 -4.05
N PHE A 424 -12.04 12.33 -3.91
CA PHE A 424 -11.56 12.94 -2.67
C PHE A 424 -12.49 12.64 -1.49
N VAL A 425 -13.79 12.92 -1.64
CA VAL A 425 -14.79 12.72 -0.58
C VAL A 425 -14.95 11.23 -0.28
N PHE A 426 -14.95 10.38 -1.30
CA PHE A 426 -15.08 8.93 -1.14
C PHE A 426 -13.88 8.34 -0.38
N THR A 427 -12.65 8.75 -0.70
CA THR A 427 -11.46 8.34 0.07
C THR A 427 -11.51 8.85 1.49
N ALA A 428 -11.88 10.13 1.71
CA ALA A 428 -11.99 10.68 3.05
C ALA A 428 -13.03 9.93 3.89
N PHE A 429 -14.20 9.65 3.29
CA PHE A 429 -15.26 8.85 3.90
C PHE A 429 -14.78 7.45 4.29
N ALA A 430 -14.13 6.73 3.37
CA ALA A 430 -13.60 5.40 3.63
C ALA A 430 -12.50 5.41 4.70
N CYS A 431 -11.60 6.41 4.71
CA CYS A 431 -10.60 6.57 5.77
C CYS A 431 -11.27 6.77 7.14
N ILE A 432 -12.28 7.64 7.22
CA ILE A 432 -12.99 7.91 8.48
C ILE A 432 -13.72 6.66 8.98
N LEU A 433 -14.47 5.97 8.12
CA LEU A 433 -15.17 4.75 8.53
C LEU A 433 -14.24 3.58 8.81
N GLY A 434 -13.11 3.48 8.10
CA GLY A 434 -12.07 2.49 8.38
C GLY A 434 -11.40 2.66 9.73
N MET A 435 -11.54 3.82 10.40
CA MET A 435 -11.05 4.00 11.78
C MET A 435 -11.84 3.17 12.80
N VAL A 436 -13.07 2.77 12.46
CA VAL A 436 -13.90 1.95 13.34
C VAL A 436 -13.25 0.56 13.50
N PRO A 437 -12.96 0.12 14.73
CA PRO A 437 -12.42 -1.21 14.96
C PRO A 437 -13.37 -2.30 14.47
N LYS A 438 -12.80 -3.30 13.81
CA LYS A 438 -13.55 -4.41 13.21
C LYS A 438 -13.78 -5.58 14.16
N MET A 439 -13.22 -5.49 15.37
CA MET A 439 -13.48 -6.43 16.46
C MET A 439 -14.85 -6.22 17.09
N SER A 440 -15.39 -7.24 17.73
CA SER A 440 -16.69 -7.15 18.42
C SER A 440 -16.59 -6.30 19.68
N PHE A 441 -17.35 -5.20 19.72
CA PHE A 441 -17.47 -4.35 20.92
C PHE A 441 -17.98 -5.14 22.13
N ALA A 442 -18.91 -6.06 21.93
CA ALA A 442 -19.48 -6.86 23.01
C ALA A 442 -18.49 -7.86 23.61
N ALA A 443 -17.48 -8.30 22.83
CA ALA A 443 -16.49 -9.27 23.28
C ALA A 443 -15.38 -8.62 24.13
N ASP A 444 -14.93 -7.42 23.75
CA ASP A 444 -13.91 -6.66 24.48
C ASP A 444 -14.09 -5.14 24.27
N PRO A 445 -14.91 -4.50 25.13
CA PRO A 445 -15.17 -3.06 25.04
C PRO A 445 -13.91 -2.20 25.24
N ALA A 446 -13.01 -2.61 26.13
CA ALA A 446 -11.81 -1.85 26.46
C ALA A 446 -10.82 -1.86 25.30
N GLY A 447 -10.55 -3.03 24.72
CA GLY A 447 -9.73 -3.17 23.53
C GLY A 447 -10.34 -2.46 22.31
N TRP A 448 -11.67 -2.48 22.17
CA TRP A 448 -12.36 -1.75 21.10
C TRP A 448 -12.12 -0.23 21.20
N TRP A 449 -12.32 0.37 22.37
CA TRP A 449 -12.05 1.80 22.57
C TRP A 449 -10.57 2.14 22.39
N PHE A 450 -9.68 1.27 22.88
CA PHE A 450 -8.24 1.45 22.68
C PHE A 450 -7.86 1.46 21.20
N GLN A 451 -8.36 0.52 20.40
CA GLN A 451 -8.13 0.49 18.95
C GLN A 451 -8.72 1.70 18.25
N LEU A 452 -9.94 2.15 18.61
CA LEU A 452 -10.56 3.32 18.00
C LEU A 452 -9.71 4.58 18.27
N ILE A 453 -9.27 4.77 19.52
CA ILE A 453 -8.42 5.90 19.92
C ILE A 453 -7.12 5.87 19.12
N LEU A 454 -6.47 4.71 19.00
CA LEU A 454 -5.25 4.59 18.19
C LEU A 454 -5.50 4.89 16.71
N ASN A 455 -6.58 4.36 16.14
CA ASN A 455 -6.94 4.57 14.74
C ASN A 455 -7.19 6.04 14.40
N ILE A 456 -7.64 6.85 15.36
CA ILE A 456 -7.85 8.30 15.21
C ILE A 456 -6.58 9.08 15.56
N ALA A 457 -5.96 8.78 16.69
CA ALA A 457 -4.81 9.51 17.22
C ALA A 457 -3.57 9.33 16.35
N THR A 458 -3.32 8.13 15.81
CA THR A 458 -2.14 7.86 14.99
C THR A 458 -2.10 8.73 13.71
N PRO A 459 -3.13 8.76 12.84
CA PRO A 459 -3.14 9.66 11.68
C PRO A 459 -2.99 11.13 12.05
N ILE A 460 -3.71 11.59 13.09
CA ILE A 460 -3.66 12.98 13.55
C ILE A 460 -2.25 13.34 14.04
N PHE A 461 -1.63 12.47 14.82
CA PHE A 461 -0.28 12.66 15.32
C PHE A 461 0.75 12.69 14.17
N LEU A 462 0.72 11.69 13.29
CA LEU A 462 1.66 11.57 12.17
C LEU A 462 1.55 12.76 11.20
N ILE A 463 0.33 13.15 10.82
CA ILE A 463 0.12 14.32 9.94
C ILE A 463 0.43 15.63 10.69
N GLY A 464 0.03 15.72 11.95
CA GLY A 464 0.24 16.87 12.84
C GLY A 464 1.71 17.26 12.98
N LEU A 465 2.61 16.26 13.11
CA LEU A 465 4.06 16.47 13.17
C LEU A 465 4.60 17.26 11.95
N GLY A 466 3.96 17.15 10.79
CA GLY A 466 4.33 17.88 9.58
C GLY A 466 4.12 19.39 9.69
N PHE A 467 3.23 19.86 10.56
CA PHE A 467 3.03 21.28 10.80
C PHE A 467 4.06 21.87 11.76
N ILE A 468 4.70 21.03 12.58
CA ILE A 468 5.70 21.45 13.58
C ILE A 468 7.04 21.77 12.91
N LEU A 469 7.46 20.98 11.92
CA LEU A 469 8.77 21.14 11.28
C LEU A 469 8.96 22.50 10.57
N PRO A 470 7.98 23.06 9.82
CA PRO A 470 8.10 24.40 9.27
C PRO A 470 8.24 25.48 10.33
N ALA A 471 7.57 25.34 11.48
CA ALA A 471 7.69 26.29 12.58
C ALA A 471 9.10 26.27 13.18
N LEU A 472 9.70 25.08 13.33
CA LEU A 472 11.08 24.91 13.77
C LEU A 472 12.10 25.40 12.71
N ALA A 473 11.81 25.23 11.42
CA ALA A 473 12.65 25.71 10.34
C ALA A 473 12.70 27.25 10.32
N ARG A 474 11.54 27.92 10.44
CA ARG A 474 11.45 29.39 10.47
C ARG A 474 12.20 30.01 11.64
N ARG A 475 11.94 29.53 12.87
CA ARG A 475 12.65 30.02 14.09
C ARG A 475 14.17 29.93 13.96
N LYS A 476 14.66 28.91 13.28
CA LYS A 476 16.09 28.68 13.15
C LYS A 476 16.73 29.46 12.00
N ASN A 477 15.99 29.70 10.91
CA ASN A 477 16.43 30.57 9.83
C ASN A 477 16.45 32.04 10.30
N GLU A 478 15.50 32.46 11.13
CA GLU A 478 15.52 33.78 11.80
C GLU A 478 16.74 33.94 12.71
N GLN A 479 17.10 32.91 13.48
CA GLN A 479 18.31 32.91 14.32
C GLN A 479 19.64 32.92 13.53
N LEU A 480 19.63 32.46 12.28
CA LEU A 480 20.79 32.51 11.37
C LEU A 480 20.91 33.86 10.65
N ILE A 481 19.84 34.63 10.57
CA ILE A 481 19.82 35.99 10.03
C ILE A 481 20.17 37.01 11.13
N SER A 482 19.89 36.68 12.40
CA SER A 482 20.24 37.51 13.57
C SER A 482 21.66 37.28 14.10
N LYS A 483 22.45 36.42 13.47
CA LYS A 483 23.87 36.17 13.74
C LYS A 483 24.67 36.53 12.49
#